data_AF-A0A969MV83-F1
#
_entry.id   AF-A0A969MV83-F1
#
_cell.length_a   1.000
_cell.length_b   1.000
_cell.length_c   1.000
_cell.angle_alpha   90.00
_cell.angle_beta   90.00
_cell.angle_gamma   90.00
#
_symmetry.space_group_name_H-M   'P 1'
#
loop_
_entity.id
_entity.type
_entity.pdbx_description
1 polymer ?
#
loop_
_entity_poly.entity_id
_entity_poly.type
_entity_poly.pdbx_seq_one_letter_code
_entity_poly.pdbx_strand_id
1 'polypeptide(L)'
;MGLLTALQGDRIYFDTNVWIYAVESYPAFIQELLALLQSIDQGNQIAITSELSLAEVLVKPLQERNQTRQEAYKRAIVNRKNVLSCPY
;
A
#
# COMPACT_ATOMS: atom_id res chain seq x y z
N MET A 1 13.30 16.30 -6.76
CA MET A 1 12.80 16.53 -5.39
C MET A 1 11.86 15.37 -5.09
N GLY A 2 12.15 14.55 -4.09
CA GLY A 2 11.58 13.20 -3.95
C GLY A 2 10.18 13.17 -3.33
N LEU A 3 9.45 12.08 -3.58
CA LEU A 3 8.12 11.82 -3.00
C LEU A 3 8.12 11.96 -1.47
N LEU A 4 9.15 11.43 -0.80
CA LEU A 4 9.33 11.52 0.66
C LEU A 4 9.42 12.96 1.17
N THR A 5 10.07 13.86 0.42
CA THR A 5 10.15 15.28 0.81
C THR A 5 8.84 16.03 0.59
N ALA A 6 7.98 15.58 -0.32
CA ALA A 6 6.68 16.18 -0.60
C ALA A 6 5.60 15.71 0.40
N LEU A 7 5.72 14.48 0.90
CA LEU A 7 4.85 13.90 1.92
C LEU A 7 5.37 14.30 3.32
N GLN A 8 5.19 15.57 3.68
CA GLN A 8 5.50 16.06 5.02
C GLN A 8 4.39 15.66 6.01
N GLY A 9 4.75 14.97 7.09
CA GLY A 9 3.85 14.58 8.18
C GLY A 9 4.05 13.14 8.64
N ASP A 10 3.53 12.82 9.83
CA ASP A 10 3.71 11.50 10.44
C ASP A 10 2.75 10.44 9.87
N ARG A 11 1.69 10.86 9.16
CA ARG A 11 0.58 10.01 8.73
C ARG A 11 0.20 10.31 7.28
N ILE A 12 0.18 9.28 6.44
CA ILE A 12 -0.11 9.40 5.01
C ILE A 12 -1.27 8.45 4.67
N TYR A 13 -2.34 8.97 4.09
CA TYR A 13 -3.43 8.12 3.61
C TYR A 13 -3.10 7.52 2.25
N PHE A 14 -3.23 6.21 2.12
CA PHE A 14 -3.01 5.45 0.91
C PHE A 14 -4.35 5.11 0.27
N ASP A 15 -4.53 5.60 -0.95
CA ASP A 15 -5.59 5.14 -1.82
C ASP A 15 -5.27 3.73 -2.37
N THR A 16 -6.30 3.04 -2.85
CA THR A 16 -6.22 1.72 -3.49
C THR A 16 -5.16 1.66 -4.59
N ASN A 17 -5.02 2.73 -5.38
CA ASN A 17 -4.03 2.78 -6.46
C ASN A 17 -2.60 2.65 -5.98
N VAL A 18 -2.27 3.17 -4.79
CA VAL A 18 -0.91 3.07 -4.22
C VAL A 18 -0.55 1.60 -3.99
N TRP A 19 -1.48 0.82 -3.48
CA TRP A 19 -1.31 -0.62 -3.26
C TRP A 19 -1.15 -1.38 -4.57
N ILE A 20 -1.96 -1.05 -5.59
CA ILE A 20 -1.85 -1.67 -6.92
C ILE A 20 -0.46 -1.40 -7.50
N TYR A 21 -0.01 -0.15 -7.50
CA TYR A 21 1.28 0.22 -8.10
C TYR A 21 2.47 -0.41 -7.35
N ALA A 22 2.38 -0.55 -6.03
CA ALA A 22 3.41 -1.22 -5.25
C ALA A 22 3.43 -2.74 -5.48
N VAL A 23 2.28 -3.42 -5.43
CA VAL A 23 2.19 -4.88 -5.56
C VAL A 23 2.46 -5.33 -7.00
N GLU A 24 1.97 -4.58 -7.99
CA GLU A 24 2.15 -4.90 -9.42
C GLU A 24 3.44 -4.31 -10.02
N SER A 25 4.28 -3.67 -9.19
CA SER A 25 5.58 -3.12 -9.59
C SER A 25 5.50 -2.15 -10.77
N TYR A 26 4.59 -1.18 -10.70
CA TYR A 26 4.36 -0.24 -11.80
C TYR A 26 5.61 0.62 -12.06
N PRO A 27 6.22 0.56 -13.26
CA PRO A 27 7.58 1.09 -13.50
C PRO A 27 7.75 2.57 -13.18
N ALA A 28 6.71 3.38 -13.39
CA ALA A 28 6.78 4.83 -13.20
C ALA A 28 6.87 5.27 -11.74
N PHE A 29 6.46 4.42 -10.79
CA PHE A 29 6.34 4.79 -9.37
C PHE A 29 7.06 3.84 -8.42
N ILE A 30 7.55 2.70 -8.92
CA ILE A 30 8.04 1.63 -8.06
C ILE A 30 9.25 2.05 -7.23
N GLN A 31 10.15 2.88 -7.76
CA GLN A 31 11.32 3.34 -7.01
C GLN A 31 10.92 4.22 -5.83
N GLU A 32 10.03 5.18 -6.05
CA GLU A 32 9.54 6.09 -5.03
C GLU A 32 8.67 5.38 -4.00
N LEU A 33 7.82 4.44 -4.45
CA LEU A 33 6.97 3.64 -3.57
C LEU A 33 7.79 2.70 -2.69
N LEU A 34 8.86 2.09 -3.20
CA LEU A 34 9.76 1.27 -2.39
C LEU A 34 10.45 2.11 -1.31
N ALA A 35 10.93 3.31 -1.66
CA ALA A 35 11.53 4.22 -0.68
C ALA A 35 10.53 4.64 0.40
N LEU A 36 9.29 4.95 0.01
CA LEU A 36 8.21 5.30 0.93
C LEU A 36 7.84 4.13 1.86
N LEU A 37 7.62 2.94 1.29
CA LEU A 37 7.28 1.73 2.05
C LEU A 37 8.40 1.30 2.99
N GLN A 38 9.67 1.49 2.61
CA GLN A 38 10.82 1.25 3.49
C GLN A 38 10.86 2.25 4.64
N SER A 39 10.56 3.53 4.38
CA SER A 39 10.49 4.56 5.40
C SER A 39 9.34 4.31 6.40
N ILE A 40 8.21 3.79 5.92
CA ILE A 40 7.10 3.32 6.76
C ILE A 40 7.53 2.12 7.60
N ASP A 41 8.23 1.13 7.02
CA ASP A 41 8.72 -0.04 7.76
C ASP A 41 9.70 0.34 8.88
N GLN A 42 10.48 1.41 8.68
CA GLN A 42 11.39 1.97 9.67
C GLN A 42 10.68 2.78 10.78
N GLY A 43 9.39 3.07 10.62
CA GLY A 43 8.60 3.85 11.57
C GLY A 43 8.73 5.37 11.42
N ASN A 44 9.31 5.85 10.32
CA ASN A 44 9.45 7.28 10.06
C ASN A 44 8.12 7.92 9.63
N GLN A 45 7.21 7.13 9.06
CA GLN A 45 5.83 7.53 8.76
C GLN A 45 4.88 6.35 9.06
N ILE A 46 3.60 6.68 9.22
CA ILE A 46 2.49 5.74 9.36
C ILE A 46 1.63 5.84 8.10
N ALA A 47 1.43 4.72 7.40
CA ALA A 47 0.44 4.64 6.36
C ALA A 47 -0.95 4.36 6.96
N ILE A 48 -1.96 5.04 6.46
CA ILE A 48 -3.36 4.82 6.80
C ILE A 48 -4.08 4.40 5.54
N THR A 49 -4.90 3.36 5.60
CA THR A 49 -5.75 2.93 4.49
C THR A 49 -7.12 2.53 5.04
N SER A 50 -8.07 2.25 4.17
CA SER A 50 -9.39 1.72 4.57
C SER A 50 -9.50 0.22 4.30
N GLU A 51 -10.42 -0.44 5.01
CA GLU A 51 -10.84 -1.81 4.67
C GLU A 51 -11.49 -1.89 3.28
N LEU A 52 -12.10 -0.79 2.83
CA LEU A 52 -12.65 -0.66 1.48
C LEU A 52 -11.56 -0.78 0.41
N SER A 53 -10.39 -0.20 0.64
CA SER A 53 -9.24 -0.31 -0.28
C SER A 53 -8.75 -1.76 -0.41
N LEU A 54 -8.79 -2.55 0.67
CA LEU A 54 -8.51 -3.98 0.60
C LEU A 54 -9.57 -4.72 -0.23
N ALA A 55 -10.85 -4.39 -0.06
CA ALA A 55 -11.92 -4.99 -0.85
C ALA A 55 -11.75 -4.69 -2.35
N GLU A 56 -11.40 -3.46 -2.70
CA GLU A 56 -11.18 -3.03 -4.09
C GLU A 56 -10.03 -3.76 -4.77
N VAL A 57 -8.86 -3.87 -4.12
CA VAL A 57 -7.71 -4.59 -4.71
C VAL A 57 -7.95 -6.09 -4.86
N LEU A 58 -8.85 -6.67 -4.05
CA LEU A 58 -9.15 -8.11 -4.09
C LEU A 58 -10.16 -8.50 -5.17
N VAL A 59 -10.95 -7.57 -5.72
CA VAL A 59 -11.99 -7.89 -6.73
C VAL A 59 -11.42 -8.68 -7.90
N LYS A 60 -10.39 -8.15 -8.56
CA LYS A 60 -9.81 -8.76 -9.76
C LYS A 60 -9.07 -10.08 -9.46
N PRO A 61 -8.20 -10.18 -8.44
CA PRO A 61 -7.58 -11.44 -8.05
C PRO A 61 -8.57 -12.54 -7.65
N LEU A 62 -9.72 -12.19 -7.06
CA LEU A 62 -10.79 -13.15 -6.74
C LEU A 62 -11.50 -13.64 -8.00
N GLN A 63 -11.86 -12.74 -8.91
CA GLN A 63 -12.46 -13.07 -10.20
C GLN A 63 -11.55 -14.01 -11.02
N GLU A 64 -10.24 -13.73 -11.04
CA GLU A 64 -9.23 -14.53 -11.75
C GLU A 64 -8.80 -15.80 -10.99
N ARG A 65 -9.31 -16.02 -9.77
CA ARG A 65 -8.85 -17.08 -8.84
C ARG A 65 -7.33 -17.08 -8.61
N ASN A 66 -6.70 -15.91 -8.70
CA ASN A 66 -5.27 -15.73 -8.56
C ASN A 66 -4.89 -15.62 -7.07
N GLN A 67 -4.68 -16.77 -6.44
CA GLN A 67 -4.33 -16.84 -5.00
C GLN A 67 -3.03 -16.11 -4.67
N THR A 68 -2.05 -16.11 -5.58
CA THR A 68 -0.78 -15.41 -5.38
C THR A 68 -0.97 -13.91 -5.23
N ARG A 69 -1.76 -13.27 -6.09
CA ARG A 69 -2.06 -11.83 -5.96
C ARG A 69 -2.94 -11.52 -4.75
N GLN A 70 -3.91 -12.39 -4.43
CA GLN A 70 -4.72 -12.22 -3.21
C GLN A 70 -3.84 -12.16 -1.96
N GLU A 71 -2.90 -13.09 -1.82
CA GLU A 71 -1.98 -13.12 -0.68
C GLU A 71 -0.98 -11.96 -0.69
N ALA A 72 -0.54 -11.50 -1.86
CA ALA A 72 0.31 -10.32 -1.97
C ALA A 72 -0.39 -9.06 -1.42
N TYR A 73 -1.65 -8.80 -1.82
CA TYR A 73 -2.41 -7.66 -1.31
C TYR A 73 -2.69 -7.76 0.20
N LYS A 74 -3.08 -8.94 0.70
CA LYS A 74 -3.28 -9.14 2.13
C LYS A 74 -2.02 -8.89 2.95
N ARG A 75 -0.86 -9.37 2.48
CA ARG A 75 0.43 -9.12 3.16
C ARG A 75 0.82 -7.65 3.14
N ALA A 76 0.54 -6.95 2.04
CA ALA A 76 0.83 -5.52 1.92
C ALA A 76 0.01 -4.67 2.90
N ILE A 77 -1.27 -5.01 3.12
CA ILE A 77 -2.22 -4.17 3.86
C ILE A 77 -2.47 -4.65 5.29
N VAL A 78 -2.76 -5.94 5.49
CA VAL A 78 -3.33 -6.45 6.77
C VAL A 78 -2.26 -6.76 7.81
N ASN A 79 -1.08 -7.22 7.38
CA ASN A 79 -0.05 -7.76 8.28
C ASN A 79 1.25 -6.96 8.23
N ARG A 80 1.15 -5.64 8.07
CA ARG A 80 2.29 -4.75 7.93
C ARG A 80 2.34 -3.77 9.10
N LYS A 81 3.51 -3.69 9.76
CA LYS A 81 3.75 -2.70 10.82
C LYS A 81 3.66 -1.30 10.23
N ASN A 82 3.16 -0.35 11.02
CA ASN A 82 2.99 1.06 10.63
C ASN A 82 2.03 1.27 9.46
N VAL A 83 1.19 0.27 9.14
CA VAL A 83 0.01 0.42 8.29
C VAL A 83 -1.22 0.24 9.16
N LEU A 84 -2.08 1.26 9.23
CA LEU A 84 -3.31 1.25 9.99
C LEU A 84 -4.51 1.17 9.04
N SER A 85 -5.41 0.23 9.31
CA SER A 85 -6.71 0.16 8.63
C SER A 85 -7.73 0.95 9.44
N CYS A 86 -8.38 1.93 8.79
CA CYS A 86 -9.49 2.65 9.38
C CYS A 86 -10.79 1.84 9.14
N PRO A 87 -11.54 1.49 10.20
CA PRO A 87 -12.86 0.93 10.03
C PRO A 87 -13.78 1.98 9.41
N TYR A 88 -14.71 1.51 8.56
CA TYR A 88 -15.73 2.34 7.93
C TYR A 88 -16.95 2.51 8.84
#